data_AF-A0A0E3VX12-F1
#
_entry.id   AF-A0A0E3VX12-F1
#
_cell.length_a   1.000
_cell.length_b   1.000
_cell.length_c   1.000
_cell.angle_alpha   90.00
_cell.angle_beta   90.00
_cell.angle_gamma   90.00
#
_symmetry.space_group_name_H-M   'P 1'
#
loop_
_entity.id
_entity.type
_entity.pdbx_description
1 polymer ?
#
loop_
_entity_poly.entity_id
_entity_poly.type
_entity_poly.pdbx_seq_one_letter_code
_entity_poly.pdbx_strand_id
1 'polypeptide(L)' 'MSDLKEYNLRGIEEWREYDFAGRVYRITNPQKVMFRAGGTTHRVIDAEGIAHCVPAPGEQGCVLRWKGEVIA' A
#
# COMPACT_ATOMS: atom_id res chain seq x y z
N MET A 1 0.83 22.96 -3.44
CA MET A 1 -0.50 22.32 -3.29
C MET A 1 -0.30 20.83 -3.51
N SER A 2 -0.95 19.99 -2.72
CA SER A 2 -0.54 18.60 -2.39
C SER A 2 -0.45 17.65 -3.59
N ASP A 3 0.77 17.22 -3.97
CA ASP A 3 1.04 16.19 -5.01
C ASP A 3 0.67 14.75 -4.58
N LEU A 4 -0.25 14.61 -3.63
CA LEU A 4 -0.68 13.32 -3.09
C LEU A 4 -1.74 12.71 -4.03
N LYS A 5 -1.44 11.56 -4.61
CA LYS A 5 -2.40 10.74 -5.34
C LYS A 5 -3.07 9.78 -4.38
N GLU A 6 -4.40 9.68 -4.46
CA GLU A 6 -5.22 8.74 -3.69
C GLU A 6 -5.90 7.76 -4.64
N TYR A 7 -5.89 6.48 -4.26
CA TYR A 7 -6.61 5.41 -4.95
C TYR A 7 -7.50 4.68 -3.94
N ASN A 8 -8.74 4.42 -4.36
CA ASN A 8 -9.68 3.60 -3.61
C ASN A 8 -9.39 2.12 -3.90
N LEU A 9 -9.24 1.33 -2.85
CA LEU A 9 -8.98 -0.11 -2.89
C LEU A 9 -10.13 -0.94 -2.32
N ARG A 10 -11.17 -0.28 -1.77
CA ARG A 10 -12.30 -0.93 -1.12
C ARG A 10 -13.00 -1.91 -2.07
N GLY A 11 -12.99 -3.19 -1.69
CA GLY A 11 -13.61 -4.26 -2.47
C GLY A 11 -12.81 -4.69 -3.71
N ILE A 12 -11.62 -4.11 -3.94
CA ILE A 12 -10.73 -4.44 -5.06
C ILE A 12 -9.59 -5.33 -4.56
N GLU A 13 -8.92 -4.91 -3.50
CA GLU A 13 -7.83 -5.66 -2.88
C GLU A 13 -8.34 -6.44 -1.67
N GLU A 14 -8.18 -7.76 -1.69
CA GLU A 14 -8.41 -8.62 -0.53
C GLU A 14 -7.30 -8.42 0.52
N TRP A 15 -6.06 -8.32 0.07
CA TRP A 15 -4.91 -8.04 0.90
C TRP A 15 -3.78 -7.39 0.11
N ARG A 16 -2.93 -6.67 0.85
CA ARG A 16 -1.68 -6.10 0.37
C ARG A 16 -0.55 -6.49 1.32
N GLU A 17 0.56 -6.94 0.77
CA GLU A 17 1.67 -7.56 1.48
C GLU A 17 3.00 -6.89 1.12
N TYR A 18 3.83 -6.69 2.13
CA TYR A 18 5.17 -6.13 2.01
C TYR A 18 6.18 -7.10 2.59
N ASP A 19 7.20 -7.41 1.80
CA ASP A 19 8.29 -8.32 2.17
C ASP A 19 9.59 -7.52 2.29
N PHE A 20 10.13 -7.52 3.51
CA PHE A 20 11.42 -6.92 3.86
C PHE A 20 12.41 -8.03 4.19
N ALA A 21 13.10 -8.54 3.17
CA ALA A 21 14.10 -9.59 3.29
C ALA A 21 13.59 -10.82 4.08
N GLY A 22 12.38 -11.29 3.76
CA GLY A 22 11.73 -12.44 4.38
C GLY A 22 10.83 -12.10 5.58
N ARG A 23 10.82 -10.84 6.04
CA ARG A 23 9.84 -10.36 7.03
C ARG A 23 8.61 -9.84 6.31
N VAL A 24 7.52 -10.59 6.44
CA VAL A 24 6.28 -10.34 5.71
C VAL A 24 5.27 -9.62 6.61
N TYR A 25 4.76 -8.49 6.13
CA TYR A 25 3.70 -7.73 6.76
C TYR A 25 2.50 -7.66 5.81
N ARG A 26 1.33 -8.09 6.29
CA ARG A 26 0.12 -8.11 5.49
C ARG A 26 -0.94 -7.18 6.08
N ILE A 27 -1.49 -6.35 5.22
CA ILE A 27 -2.67 -5.52 5.48
C ILE A 27 -3.85 -6.20 4.81
N THR A 28 -4.83 -6.62 5.60
CA THR A 28 -6.06 -7.23 5.11
C THR A 28 -7.12 -6.17 4.83
N ASN A 29 -7.92 -6.39 3.78
CA ASN A 29 -9.01 -5.50 3.37
C ASN A 29 -8.60 -4.01 3.31
N PRO A 30 -7.52 -3.65 2.57
CA PRO A 30 -7.13 -2.27 2.39
C PRO A 30 -8.24 -1.49 1.70
N GLN A 31 -8.51 -0.28 2.18
CA GLN A 31 -9.57 0.60 1.68
C GLN A 31 -9.02 1.69 0.78
N LYS A 32 -7.83 2.21 1.10
CA LYS A 32 -7.23 3.34 0.39
C LYS A 32 -5.72 3.23 0.36
N VAL A 33 -5.11 3.69 -0.72
CA VAL A 33 -3.67 3.96 -0.78
C VAL A 33 -3.43 5.40 -1.20
N MET A 34 -2.47 6.05 -0.56
CA MET A 34 -2.06 7.41 -0.83
C MET A 34 -0.55 7.47 -1.02
N PHE A 35 -0.09 8.07 -2.10
CA PHE A 35 1.34 8.23 -2.35
C PHE A 35 1.64 9.53 -3.08
N ARG A 36 2.89 9.97 -2.99
CA ARG A 36 3.40 11.11 -3.75
C ARG A 36 4.34 10.59 -4.83
N ALA A 37 4.27 11.16 -6.04
CA ALA A 37 5.25 10.84 -7.07
C ALA A 37 6.67 11.23 -6.59
N GLY A 38 7.61 10.29 -6.66
CA GLY A 38 8.96 10.45 -6.11
C GLY A 38 9.06 10.40 -4.58
N GLY A 39 7.97 10.06 -3.88
CA GLY A 39 7.99 9.83 -2.43
C GLY A 39 8.58 8.44 -2.11
N THR A 40 9.33 8.36 -1.02
CA THR A 40 9.95 7.10 -0.54
C THR A 40 9.01 6.26 0.32
N THR A 41 7.80 6.77 0.60
CA THR A 41 6.78 6.11 1.41
C THR A 41 5.39 6.35 0.85
N HIS A 42 4.46 5.43 1.11
CA HIS A 42 3.03 5.58 0.89
C HIS A 42 2.25 5.21 2.15
N ARG A 43 0.98 5.59 2.18
CA ARG A 43 0.05 5.28 3.27
C ARG A 43 -1.03 4.34 2.76
N VAL A 44 -1.34 3.31 3.52
CA VAL A 44 -2.51 2.45 3.29
C VAL A 44 -3.45 2.58 4.47
N ILE A 45 -4.73 2.80 4.22
CA ILE A 45 -5.78 2.76 5.25
C ILE A 45 -6.52 1.44 5.11
N ASP A 46 -6.66 0.68 6.19
CA ASP A 46 -7.44 -0.56 6.21
C ASP A 46 -8.90 -0.35 6.62
N ALA A 47 -9.67 -1.44 6.69
CA ALA A 47 -11.09 -1.42 7.01
C ALA A 47 -11.39 -0.99 8.46
N GLU A 48 -10.40 -1.08 9.36
CA GLU A 48 -10.50 -0.64 10.75
C GLU A 48 -10.15 0.86 10.89
N GLY A 49 -9.70 1.49 9.80
CA GLY A 49 -9.29 2.90 9.78
C GLY A 49 -7.85 3.10 10.23
N ILE A 50 -7.05 2.05 10.35
CA ILE A 50 -5.63 2.13 10.74
C ILE A 50 -4.82 2.61 9.54
N ALA A 51 -3.96 3.60 9.77
CA ALA A 51 -3.05 4.14 8.77
C ALA A 51 -1.67 3.47 8.86
N HIS A 52 -1.33 2.69 7.85
CA HIS A 52 -0.03 2.02 7.69
C HIS A 52 0.89 2.90 6.84
N CYS A 53 1.98 3.40 7.41
CA CYS A 53 3.03 4.10 6.67
C CYS A 53 4.08 3.08 6.23
N VAL A 54 4.26 2.89 4.92
CA VAL A 54 5.09 1.82 4.38
C VAL A 54 6.06 2.39 3.34
N PRO A 55 7.33 1.92 3.30
CA PRO A 55 8.24 2.22 2.21
C PRO A 55 7.62 1.91 0.84
N ALA A 56 7.87 2.78 -0.14
CA ALA A 56 7.41 2.58 -1.50
C ALA A 56 8.03 1.30 -2.10
N PRO A 57 7.37 0.63 -3.06
CA PRO A 57 7.93 -0.58 -3.70
C PRO A 57 9.32 -0.30 -4.29
N GLY A 58 10.28 -1.18 -4.04
CA GLY A 58 11.68 -1.00 -4.45
C GLY A 58 12.54 -0.19 -3.46
N GLU A 59 11.93 0.57 -2.54
CA GLU A 59 12.66 1.24 -1.46
C GLU A 59 13.04 0.23 -0.38
N GLN A 60 14.28 0.31 0.12
CA GLN A 60 14.79 -0.57 1.19
C GLN A 60 14.64 -2.08 0.90
N GLY A 61 14.65 -2.47 -0.38
CA GLY A 61 14.45 -3.88 -0.78
C GLY A 61 13.02 -4.39 -0.57
N CYS A 62 12.05 -3.48 -0.38
CA CYS A 62 10.64 -3.81 -0.22
C CYS A 62 10.07 -4.41 -1.51
N VAL A 63 9.58 -5.65 -1.41
CA VAL A 63 8.77 -6.26 -2.47
C VAL A 63 7.30 -6.16 -2.09
N LEU A 64 6.53 -5.48 -2.92
CA LEU A 64 5.08 -5.34 -2.77
C LEU A 64 4.36 -6.43 -3.55
N ARG A 65 3.40 -7.10 -2.90
CA ARG A 65 2.45 -8.05 -3.50
C ARG A 65 1.03 -7.68 -3.07
N TRP A 66 0.04 -7.93 -3.90
CA TRP A 66 -1.36 -7.78 -3.51
C TRP A 66 -2.21 -8.86 -4.18
N LYS A 67 -3.36 -9.15 -3.58
CA LYS A 67 -4.41 -9.95 -4.19
C LYS A 67 -5.62 -9.09 -4.42
N GLY A 68 -6.01 -8.99 -5.67
CA GLY A 68 -7.11 -8.14 -6.12
C GLY A 68 -7.01 -7.94 -7.63
N GLU A 69 -7.98 -7.23 -8.18
CA GLU A 69 -7.93 -6.81 -9.57
C GLU A 69 -6.75 -5.84 -9.79
N VAL A 70 -6.05 -5.97 -10.92
CA VAL A 70 -5.00 -5.04 -11.29
C VAL A 70 -5.65 -3.77 -11.83
N ILE A 71 -5.54 -2.69 -11.08
CA ILE A 71 -6.00 -1.36 -11.48
C ILE A 71 -4.80 -0.62 -12.09
N ALA A 72 -4.78 -0.48 -13.41
CA ALA A 72 -3.73 0.23 -14.18
C ALA A 72 -4.01 1.74 -14.29
#